data_AF-A0A6M1PEC9-F1
#
_entry.id   AF-A0A6M1PEC9-F1
#
_cell.length_a   1.000
_cell.length_b   1.000
_cell.length_c   1.000
_cell.angle_alpha   90.00
_cell.angle_beta   90.00
_cell.angle_gamma   90.00
#
_symmetry.space_group_name_H-M   'P 1'
#
loop_
_entity.id
_entity.type
_entity.pdbx_description
1 polymer ?
#
loop_
_entity_poly.entity_id
_entity_poly.type
_entity_poly.pdbx_seq_one_letter_code
_entity_poly.pdbx_strand_id
1 'polypeptide(L)'
;MSTAVMNSVVCFPEVNYPSYIASLSSKRDTPIGVGEDLLVVLSKANEIQKQIFSLQQNSVQLKFLDLKNEWLKDIEFCSSIDDIINHKAYQNIISMGFKAVPLILRELEKNPGHWFYALKIITGEDPVKKTDVGRVKKMAESWLEWGRERRVL
;
A
#
# COMPACT_ATOMS: atom_id res chain seq x y z
N MET A 1 38.04 15.16 29.56
CA MET A 1 37.26 14.55 28.47
C MET A 1 36.13 13.73 29.07
N SER A 2 34.95 13.78 28.44
CA SER A 2 33.71 13.02 28.70
C SER A 2 32.92 13.37 29.97
N THR A 3 31.90 14.24 29.93
CA THR A 3 30.51 14.06 29.41
C THR A 3 29.74 12.90 30.03
N ALA A 4 28.93 13.21 31.05
CA ALA A 4 27.79 12.41 31.48
C ALA A 4 26.55 12.89 30.72
N VAL A 5 25.92 12.01 29.94
CA VAL A 5 24.63 12.29 29.32
C VAL A 5 23.54 11.85 30.29
N MET A 6 22.75 12.82 30.74
CA MET A 6 21.53 12.63 31.52
C MET A 6 20.55 11.77 30.73
N ASN A 7 20.21 10.61 31.27
CA ASN A 7 19.08 9.81 30.81
C ASN A 7 17.78 10.56 31.10
N SER A 8 17.04 10.83 30.04
CA SER A 8 15.74 11.47 30.02
C SER A 8 14.76 10.74 30.93
N VAL A 9 14.26 11.46 31.93
CA VAL A 9 13.17 11.04 32.82
C VAL A 9 11.91 10.93 31.98
N VAL A 10 11.43 9.70 31.76
CA VAL A 10 10.10 9.49 31.21
C VAL A 10 9.10 9.77 32.33
N CYS A 11 8.48 10.96 32.31
CA CYS A 11 7.34 11.28 33.17
C CYS A 11 6.20 10.30 32.87
N PHE A 12 5.91 9.40 33.81
CA PHE A 12 4.65 8.68 33.82
C PHE A 12 3.57 9.56 34.48
N PRO A 13 2.36 9.67 33.90
CA PRO A 13 1.28 10.42 34.52
C PRO A 13 0.84 9.74 35.82
N GLU A 14 0.50 10.52 36.84
CA GLU A 14 -0.06 10.05 38.12
C GLU A 14 -1.44 9.42 37.90
N VAL A 15 -1.47 8.21 37.37
CA VAL A 15 -2.62 7.32 37.47
C VAL A 15 -2.50 6.58 38.80
N ASN A 16 -3.50 6.75 39.67
CA ASN A 16 -3.60 6.04 40.94
C ASN A 16 -3.71 4.53 40.67
N TYR A 17 -2.58 3.84 40.71
CA TYR A 17 -2.50 2.41 40.44
C TYR A 17 -3.12 1.63 41.61
N PRO A 18 -4.07 0.71 41.36
CA PRO A 18 -4.61 -0.17 42.39
C PRO A 18 -3.50 -0.95 43.10
N SER A 19 -3.66 -1.16 44.41
CA SER A 19 -2.71 -1.82 45.34
C SER A 19 -2.23 -3.21 44.90
N TYR A 20 -2.83 -3.78 43.86
CA TYR A 20 -2.42 -5.01 43.20
C TYR A 20 -0.98 -4.96 42.66
N ILE A 21 -0.51 -3.81 42.16
CA ILE A 21 0.84 -3.70 41.54
C ILE A 21 1.97 -3.84 42.57
N ALA A 22 1.75 -3.51 43.83
CA ALA A 22 2.74 -3.68 44.90
C ALA A 22 3.12 -5.16 45.12
N SER A 23 2.21 -6.08 44.81
CA SER A 23 2.45 -7.52 44.94
C SER A 23 3.30 -8.11 43.81
N LEU A 24 3.41 -7.41 42.67
CA LEU A 24 4.13 -7.88 41.48
C LEU A 24 5.63 -7.52 41.49
N SER A 25 6.06 -6.58 42.34
CA SER A 25 7.48 -6.19 42.42
C SER A 25 8.35 -7.14 43.24
N SER A 26 7.76 -7.99 44.09
CA SER A 26 8.50 -8.87 45.02
C SER A 26 8.73 -10.29 44.49
N LYS A 27 8.07 -10.69 43.39
CA LYS A 27 8.28 -12.01 42.75
C LYS A 27 8.93 -11.84 41.39
N ARG A 28 10.17 -11.34 41.40
CA ARG A 28 11.09 -11.51 40.26
C ARG A 28 12.14 -12.55 40.62
N ASP A 29 11.66 -13.75 40.95
CA ASP A 29 12.46 -14.96 40.73
C ASP A 29 12.30 -15.29 39.25
N THR A 30 13.22 -14.81 38.42
CA THR A 30 13.30 -15.23 37.02
C THR A 30 14.27 -16.40 36.91
N PRO A 31 13.79 -17.63 36.68
CA PRO A 31 14.62 -18.66 36.07
C PRO A 31 13.98 -19.10 34.76
N ILE A 32 13.99 -18.25 33.72
CA ILE A 32 13.67 -18.71 32.36
C ILE A 32 14.59 -17.98 31.39
N GLY A 33 15.28 -18.75 30.55
CA GLY A 33 16.19 -18.26 29.51
C GLY A 33 15.45 -17.52 28.40
N VAL A 34 15.14 -16.25 28.63
CA VAL A 34 14.33 -15.41 27.73
C VAL A 34 15.03 -14.99 26.43
N GLY A 35 16.24 -15.48 26.15
CA GLY A 35 17.00 -15.11 24.95
C GLY A 35 16.50 -15.79 23.67
N GLU A 36 16.34 -17.10 23.68
CA GLU A 36 16.00 -17.89 22.48
C GLU A 36 14.50 -17.90 22.19
N ASP A 37 13.65 -17.99 23.22
CA ASP A 37 12.19 -17.99 23.07
C ASP A 37 11.66 -16.65 22.54
N LEU A 38 12.21 -15.52 22.99
CA LEU A 38 11.77 -14.20 22.53
C LEU A 38 12.16 -13.98 21.06
N LEU A 39 13.34 -14.43 20.63
CA LEU A 39 13.76 -14.37 19.22
C LEU A 39 12.90 -15.26 18.32
N VAL A 40 12.50 -16.44 18.80
CA VAL A 40 11.57 -17.33 18.09
C VAL A 40 10.17 -16.70 17.98
N VAL A 41 9.69 -16.04 19.04
CA VAL A 41 8.39 -15.35 19.00
C VAL A 41 8.43 -14.13 18.06
N LEU A 42 9.49 -13.32 18.11
CA LEU A 42 9.66 -12.16 17.23
C LEU A 42 9.78 -12.56 15.76
N SER A 43 10.51 -13.64 15.44
CA SER A 43 10.60 -14.15 14.08
C SER A 43 9.26 -14.68 13.58
N LYS A 44 8.52 -15.46 14.38
CA LYS A 44 7.16 -15.91 14.03
C LYS A 44 6.20 -14.74 13.81
N ALA A 45 6.25 -13.70 14.64
CA ALA A 45 5.43 -12.51 14.48
C ALA A 45 5.72 -11.78 13.17
N ASN A 46 7.00 -11.65 12.79
CA ASN A 46 7.40 -11.09 11.50
C ASN A 46 6.89 -11.92 10.31
N GLU A 47 6.96 -13.25 10.40
CA GLU A 47 6.44 -14.13 9.34
C GLU A 47 4.92 -14.03 9.20
N ILE A 48 4.19 -13.96 10.32
CA ILE A 48 2.74 -13.72 10.32
C ILE A 48 2.42 -12.36 9.69
N GLN A 49 3.17 -11.31 10.04
CA GLN A 49 2.99 -9.98 9.43
C GLN A 49 3.19 -10.02 7.92
N LYS A 50 4.23 -10.70 7.43
CA LYS A 50 4.48 -10.88 5.98
C LYS A 50 3.32 -11.61 5.30
N GLN A 51 2.80 -12.68 5.91
CA GLN A 51 1.68 -13.45 5.38
C GLN A 51 0.38 -12.63 5.32
N ILE A 52 0.08 -11.86 6.38
CA ILE A 52 -1.09 -10.98 6.39
C ILE A 52 -0.99 -9.94 5.26
N PHE A 53 0.19 -9.32 5.10
CA PHE A 53 0.43 -8.37 4.03
C PHE A 53 0.26 -9.00 2.65
N SER A 54 0.80 -10.20 2.41
CA SER A 54 0.66 -10.88 1.11
C SER A 54 -0.78 -11.27 0.81
N LEU A 55 -1.55 -11.72 1.80
CA LEU A 55 -2.98 -12.02 1.65
C LEU A 55 -3.80 -10.76 1.31
N GLN A 56 -3.52 -9.65 1.99
CA GLN A 56 -4.17 -8.36 1.69
C GLN A 56 -3.86 -7.90 0.27
N GLN A 57 -2.59 -7.97 -0.14
CA GLN A 57 -2.18 -7.66 -1.51
C GLN A 57 -2.95 -8.54 -2.49
N ASN A 58 -2.93 -9.86 -2.32
CA ASN A 58 -3.64 -10.81 -3.20
C ASN A 58 -5.13 -10.46 -3.33
N SER A 59 -5.79 -10.08 -2.23
CA SER A 59 -7.21 -9.68 -2.25
C SER A 59 -7.44 -8.41 -3.10
N VAL A 60 -6.54 -7.43 -3.03
CA VAL A 60 -6.59 -6.21 -3.85
C VAL A 60 -6.37 -6.54 -5.32
N GLN A 61 -5.42 -7.43 -5.63
CA GLN A 61 -5.14 -7.84 -6.99
C GLN A 61 -6.27 -8.64 -7.62
N LEU A 62 -6.87 -9.57 -6.89
CA LEU A 62 -8.04 -10.33 -7.37
C LEU A 62 -9.20 -9.39 -7.67
N LYS A 63 -9.54 -8.49 -6.73
CA LYS A 63 -10.59 -7.49 -6.95
C LYS A 63 -10.32 -6.61 -8.17
N PHE A 64 -9.08 -6.16 -8.36
CA PHE A 64 -8.70 -5.38 -9.54
C PHE A 64 -8.90 -6.18 -10.84
N LEU A 65 -8.46 -7.43 -10.86
CA LEU A 65 -8.57 -8.30 -12.03
C LEU A 65 -10.04 -8.58 -12.38
N ASP A 66 -10.88 -8.85 -11.39
CA ASP A 66 -12.32 -9.09 -11.60
C ASP A 66 -12.99 -7.86 -12.22
N LEU A 67 -12.77 -6.69 -11.63
CA LEU A 67 -13.32 -5.42 -12.13
C LEU A 67 -12.77 -5.08 -13.53
N LYS A 68 -11.49 -5.33 -13.77
CA LYS A 68 -10.87 -5.09 -15.08
C LYS A 68 -11.50 -5.98 -16.15
N ASN A 69 -11.68 -7.27 -15.84
CA ASN A 69 -12.25 -8.22 -16.79
C ASN A 69 -13.72 -7.91 -17.09
N GLU A 70 -14.50 -7.53 -16.07
CA GLU A 70 -15.87 -7.03 -16.24
C GLU A 70 -15.89 -5.81 -17.16
N TRP A 71 -15.08 -4.80 -16.85
CA TRP A 71 -14.99 -3.58 -17.65
C TRP A 71 -14.59 -3.85 -19.10
N LEU A 72 -13.51 -4.63 -19.35
CA LEU A 72 -13.04 -4.93 -20.70
C LEU A 72 -14.08 -5.66 -21.54
N LYS A 73 -14.84 -6.57 -20.94
CA LYS A 73 -15.92 -7.30 -21.61
C LYS A 73 -17.05 -6.36 -22.03
N ASP A 74 -17.42 -5.41 -21.17
CA ASP A 74 -18.58 -4.56 -21.41
C ASP A 74 -18.27 -3.40 -22.38
N ILE A 75 -17.02 -2.94 -22.45
CA ILE A 75 -16.62 -1.84 -23.34
C ILE A 75 -16.15 -2.26 -24.73
N GLU A 76 -16.06 -3.56 -25.03
CA GLU A 76 -15.47 -4.08 -26.28
C GLU A 76 -16.10 -3.45 -27.54
N PHE A 77 -17.38 -3.07 -27.46
CA PHE A 77 -18.13 -2.45 -28.55
C PHE A 77 -18.53 -0.98 -28.28
N CYS A 78 -17.98 -0.36 -27.24
CA CYS A 78 -18.27 1.03 -26.91
C CYS A 78 -17.44 1.98 -27.78
N SER A 79 -18.12 2.93 -28.43
CA SER A 79 -17.48 4.00 -29.23
C SER A 79 -17.35 5.33 -28.47
N SER A 80 -17.97 5.43 -27.29
CA SER A 80 -17.98 6.64 -26.46
C SER A 80 -16.94 6.53 -25.35
N ILE A 81 -16.01 7.49 -25.31
CA ILE A 81 -15.03 7.59 -24.21
C ILE A 81 -15.76 7.84 -22.88
N ASP A 82 -16.84 8.62 -22.88
CA ASP A 82 -17.61 8.92 -21.68
C ASP A 82 -18.25 7.64 -21.10
N ASP A 83 -18.76 6.74 -21.95
CA ASP A 83 -19.33 5.47 -21.48
C ASP A 83 -18.24 4.55 -20.92
N ILE A 84 -17.06 4.54 -21.55
CA ILE A 84 -15.91 3.74 -21.10
C ILE A 84 -15.44 4.17 -19.71
N ILE A 85 -15.30 5.48 -19.47
CA ILE A 85 -14.81 6.00 -18.18
C ILE A 85 -15.89 5.99 -17.10
N ASN A 86 -17.17 6.17 -17.44
CA ASN A 86 -18.27 6.15 -16.48
C ASN A 86 -18.73 4.73 -16.12
N HIS A 87 -18.18 3.70 -16.76
CA HIS A 87 -18.48 2.31 -16.44
C HIS A 87 -18.28 2.00 -14.96
N LYS A 88 -19.25 1.33 -14.34
CA LYS A 88 -19.26 1.05 -12.89
C LYS A 88 -18.00 0.33 -12.42
N ALA A 89 -17.55 -0.69 -13.15
CA ALA A 89 -16.34 -1.42 -12.80
C ALA A 89 -15.07 -0.56 -12.88
N TYR A 90 -15.00 0.36 -13.85
CA TYR A 90 -13.89 1.30 -13.97
C TYR A 90 -13.88 2.34 -12.84
N GLN A 91 -15.04 2.88 -12.49
CA GLN A 91 -15.20 3.77 -11.33
C GLN A 91 -14.85 3.07 -10.01
N ASN A 92 -15.17 1.78 -9.88
CA ASN A 92 -14.75 0.97 -8.74
C ASN A 92 -13.23 0.80 -8.68
N ILE A 93 -12.55 0.65 -9.82
CA ILE A 93 -11.08 0.62 -9.88
C ILE A 93 -10.51 1.97 -9.41
N ILE A 94 -11.05 3.09 -9.86
CA ILE A 94 -10.65 4.42 -9.38
C ILE A 94 -10.86 4.54 -7.87
N SER A 95 -12.00 4.07 -7.37
CA SER A 95 -12.34 4.09 -5.94
C SER A 95 -11.44 3.22 -5.08
N MET A 96 -10.66 2.30 -5.67
CA MET A 96 -9.61 1.58 -4.93
C MET A 96 -8.49 2.51 -4.50
N GLY A 97 -8.26 3.63 -5.20
CA GLY A 97 -7.24 4.62 -4.87
C GLY A 97 -5.83 4.11 -5.09
N PHE A 98 -4.86 4.60 -4.30
CA PHE A 98 -3.43 4.35 -4.51
C PHE A 98 -3.02 2.88 -4.56
N LYS A 99 -3.76 1.97 -3.92
CA LYS A 99 -3.48 0.52 -3.98
C LYS A 99 -3.67 -0.09 -5.38
N ALA A 100 -4.46 0.57 -6.25
CA ALA A 100 -4.64 0.15 -7.64
C ALA A 100 -3.55 0.68 -8.57
N VAL A 101 -2.80 1.73 -8.20
CA VAL A 101 -1.80 2.37 -9.07
C VAL A 101 -0.74 1.38 -9.58
N PRO A 102 -0.10 0.53 -8.74
CA PRO A 102 0.86 -0.47 -9.23
C PRO A 102 0.23 -1.44 -10.24
N LEU A 103 -1.05 -1.78 -10.06
CA LEU A 103 -1.77 -2.74 -10.91
C LEU A 103 -2.15 -2.12 -12.24
N ILE A 104 -2.59 -0.86 -12.21
CA ILE A 104 -2.91 -0.07 -13.40
C ILE A 104 -1.63 0.17 -14.23
N LEU A 105 -0.51 0.52 -13.58
CA LEU A 105 0.78 0.70 -14.27
C LEU A 105 1.26 -0.58 -14.95
N ARG A 106 1.10 -1.75 -14.32
CA ARG A 106 1.40 -3.04 -14.95
C ARG A 106 0.48 -3.36 -16.13
N GLU A 107 -0.78 -2.96 -16.07
CA GLU A 107 -1.69 -3.11 -17.21
C GLU A 107 -1.36 -2.12 -18.33
N LEU A 108 -0.89 -0.93 -17.99
CA LEU A 108 -0.46 0.10 -18.94
C LEU A 108 0.67 -0.38 -19.86
N GLU A 109 1.56 -1.26 -19.36
CA GLU A 109 2.61 -1.90 -20.18
C GLU A 109 2.04 -2.74 -21.33
N LYS A 110 0.82 -3.29 -21.14
CA LYS A 110 0.15 -4.17 -22.11
C LYS A 110 -0.84 -3.39 -22.97
N ASN A 111 -1.70 -2.60 -22.32
CA ASN A 111 -2.86 -1.97 -22.93
C ASN A 111 -2.98 -0.50 -22.46
N PRO A 112 -2.23 0.44 -23.07
CA PRO A 112 -2.08 1.79 -22.53
C PRO A 112 -3.32 2.70 -22.64
N GLY A 113 -4.37 2.30 -23.36
CA GLY A 113 -5.43 3.20 -23.85
C GLY A 113 -6.14 4.06 -22.80
N HIS A 114 -6.94 3.45 -21.92
CA HIS A 114 -7.85 4.20 -21.05
C HIS A 114 -7.32 4.40 -19.62
N TRP A 115 -6.15 3.85 -19.29
CA TRP A 115 -5.63 3.90 -17.92
C TRP A 115 -5.08 5.26 -17.51
N PHE A 116 -4.70 6.12 -18.47
CA PHE A 116 -4.19 7.46 -18.17
C PHE A 116 -5.17 8.29 -17.35
N TYR A 117 -6.48 8.17 -17.64
CA TYR A 117 -7.51 8.89 -16.90
C TYR A 117 -7.59 8.39 -15.45
N ALA A 118 -7.66 7.08 -15.23
CA ALA A 118 -7.65 6.51 -13.88
C ALA A 118 -6.40 6.91 -13.09
N LEU A 119 -5.22 6.84 -13.71
CA LEU A 119 -3.97 7.25 -13.05
C LEU A 119 -4.03 8.71 -12.62
N LYS A 120 -4.44 9.62 -13.51
CA LYS A 120 -4.56 11.05 -13.21
C LYS A 120 -5.54 11.34 -12.08
N ILE A 121 -6.70 10.66 -12.05
CA ILE A 121 -7.69 10.84 -10.99
C ILE A 121 -7.18 10.32 -9.65
N ILE A 122 -6.52 9.16 -9.63
CA ILE A 122 -6.05 8.53 -8.39
C ILE A 122 -4.83 9.29 -7.82
N THR A 123 -3.88 9.67 -8.67
CA THR A 123 -2.61 10.26 -8.22
C THR A 123 -2.69 11.78 -8.09
N GLY A 124 -3.64 12.42 -8.78
CA GLY A 124 -3.71 13.88 -8.89
C GLY A 124 -2.60 14.49 -9.75
N GLU A 125 -1.83 13.68 -10.48
CA GLU A 125 -0.65 14.10 -11.23
C GLU A 125 -0.77 13.80 -12.74
N ASP A 126 0.05 14.47 -13.53
CA ASP A 126 0.13 14.27 -14.98
C ASP A 126 1.60 14.43 -15.46
N PRO A 127 2.38 13.33 -15.50
CA PRO A 127 3.79 13.37 -15.91
C PRO A 127 3.97 13.53 -17.42
N VAL A 128 2.88 13.51 -18.20
CA VAL A 128 2.94 13.56 -19.67
C VAL A 128 3.28 14.98 -20.12
N LYS A 129 4.36 15.12 -20.90
CA LYS A 129 4.71 16.38 -21.55
C LYS A 129 3.64 16.78 -22.55
N LYS A 130 3.31 18.08 -22.61
CA LYS A 130 2.31 18.62 -23.57
C LYS A 130 2.60 18.25 -25.03
N THR A 131 3.88 18.11 -25.39
CA THR A 131 4.34 17.71 -26.74
C THR A 131 4.09 16.24 -27.09
N ASP A 132 3.90 15.40 -26.07
CA ASP A 132 3.72 13.96 -26.21
C ASP A 132 2.24 13.53 -26.04
N VAL A 133 1.34 14.48 -25.76
CA VAL A 133 -0.11 14.23 -25.74
C VAL A 133 -0.58 13.67 -27.09
N GLY A 134 -1.40 12.62 -27.04
CA GLY A 134 -1.85 11.88 -28.21
C GLY A 134 -0.86 10.82 -28.71
N ARG A 135 0.40 10.84 -28.24
CA ARG A 135 1.40 9.80 -28.54
C ARG A 135 1.35 8.72 -27.47
N VAL A 136 0.36 7.82 -27.58
CA VAL A 136 0.02 6.79 -26.58
C VAL A 136 1.26 6.08 -25.99
N LYS A 137 2.22 5.65 -26.82
CA LYS A 137 3.45 4.99 -26.35
C LYS A 137 4.29 5.88 -25.43
N LYS A 138 4.54 7.13 -25.83
CA LYS A 138 5.31 8.10 -25.02
C LYS A 138 4.58 8.50 -23.73
N MET A 139 3.26 8.60 -23.80
CA MET A 139 2.43 8.84 -22.62
C MET A 139 2.57 7.69 -21.62
N ALA A 140 2.52 6.44 -22.11
CA ALA A 140 2.74 5.25 -21.29
C ALA A 140 4.15 5.24 -20.68
N GLU A 141 5.19 5.52 -21.47
CA GLU A 141 6.56 5.64 -20.97
C GLU A 141 6.68 6.66 -19.83
N SER A 142 6.07 7.85 -19.98
CA SER A 142 6.10 8.90 -18.95
C SER A 142 5.45 8.44 -17.65
N TRP A 143 4.34 7.70 -17.72
CA TRP A 143 3.68 7.14 -16.55
C TRP A 143 4.46 5.99 -15.91
N LEU A 144 5.11 5.14 -16.72
CA LEU A 144 5.95 4.06 -16.22
C LEU A 144 7.21 4.60 -15.54
N GLU A 145 7.84 5.64 -16.10
CA GLU A 145 8.98 6.33 -15.49
C GLU A 145 8.58 6.94 -14.13
N TRP A 146 7.47 7.67 -14.10
CA TRP A 146 6.89 8.20 -12.85
C TRP A 146 6.65 7.09 -11.81
N GLY A 147 6.17 5.92 -12.23
CA GLY A 147 5.95 4.77 -11.36
C GLY A 147 7.25 4.22 -10.76
N ARG A 148 8.32 4.14 -11.55
CA ARG A 148 9.66 3.71 -11.09
C ARG A 148 10.28 4.72 -10.15
N GLU A 149 10.20 6.01 -10.47
CA GLU A 149 10.71 7.10 -9.62
C GLU A 149 10.08 7.08 -8.22
N ARG A 150 8.78 6.79 -8.15
CA ARG A 150 8.03 6.71 -6.89
C ARG A 150 8.09 5.36 -6.20
N ARG A 151 8.78 4.38 -6.79
CA ARG A 151 8.86 2.99 -6.28
C ARG A 151 7.49 2.36 -6.06
N VAL A 152 6.54 2.66 -6.95
CA VAL A 152 5.18 2.08 -6.98
C VAL A 152 5.00 1.10 -8.14
N LEU A 153 6.01 0.91 -8.98
CA LEU A 153 6.11 -0.11 -10.03
C LEU A 153 7.23 -1.09 -9.67
#